data_AF-A0A8S3HAQ0-F1
#
_entry.id   AF-A0A8S3HAQ0-F1
#
_cell.length_a   1.000
_cell.length_b   1.000
_cell.length_c   1.000
_cell.angle_alpha   90.00
_cell.angle_beta   90.00
_cell.angle_gamma   90.00
#
_symmetry.space_group_name_H-M   'P 1'
#
loop_
_entity.id
_entity.type
_entity.pdbx_description
1 polymer ?
#
loop_
_entity_poly.entity_id
_entity_poly.type
_entity_poly.pdbx_seq_one_letter_code
_entity_poly.pdbx_strand_id
1 'polypeptide(L)'
;TSVTNTIVALTQSNRRDEFRRAFAGATVHDMFNWVTVLILLPLEIISGLLFHLTGAITRSISLERKASTNPQFLNVLTKPLTHRIIQLDEKVIQNIALGTVESNVSLIKHYCSYNNVTTENSTSILVPKIYCEFLFSKMSWPDWAIGLCLLFLSIIALCTCLVLLVKLLQSMLKGTISTVIHKTVNANFPGVFHHLTPYLAIGIGCIFTILVQSSSIFTSTLTPLVGLGVISIERMYPFTLGSNIGTTITGIMAALTATTALELRNALQIALCHTFFNIFGMYI
;
A
#
# COMPACT_ATOMS: atom_id res chain seq x y z
N THR A 1 3.81 -2.70 -10.12
CA THR A 1 5.26 -3.01 -10.11
C THR A 1 5.85 -2.84 -11.51
N SER A 2 5.27 -3.47 -12.53
CA SER A 2 5.69 -3.46 -13.94
C SER A 2 5.99 -2.08 -14.55
N VAL A 3 5.03 -1.14 -14.44
CA VAL A 3 5.14 0.19 -15.07
C VAL A 3 6.32 0.97 -14.50
N THR A 4 6.44 1.04 -13.17
CA THR A 4 7.54 1.75 -12.49
C THR A 4 8.89 1.18 -12.89
N ASN A 5 9.02 -0.15 -12.94
CA ASN A 5 10.28 -0.81 -13.25
C ASN A 5 10.71 -0.56 -14.71
N THR A 6 9.73 -0.55 -15.63
CA THR A 6 9.95 -0.22 -17.04
C THR A 6 10.37 1.25 -17.21
N ILE A 7 9.71 2.18 -16.51
CA ILE A 7 10.10 3.60 -16.49
C ILE A 7 11.55 3.77 -16.01
N VAL A 8 11.93 3.05 -14.97
CA VAL A 8 13.30 3.11 -14.44
C VAL A 8 14.30 2.54 -15.45
N ALA A 9 14.00 1.43 -16.13
CA ALA A 9 14.86 0.93 -17.21
C ALA A 9 15.04 1.97 -18.35
N LEU A 10 13.98 2.69 -18.71
CA LEU A 10 14.03 3.75 -19.74
C LEU A 10 15.01 4.88 -19.39
N THR A 11 15.29 5.12 -18.10
CA THR A 11 16.29 6.11 -17.68
C THR A 11 17.72 5.76 -18.12
N GLN A 12 17.99 4.49 -18.44
CA GLN A 12 19.29 4.02 -18.95
C GLN A 12 19.34 3.90 -20.49
N SER A 13 18.31 4.40 -21.20
CA SER A 13 18.19 4.34 -22.66
C SER A 13 19.37 4.96 -23.44
N ASN A 14 20.14 5.85 -22.81
CA ASN A 14 21.29 6.50 -23.43
C ASN A 14 22.42 5.51 -23.79
N ARG A 15 22.52 4.35 -23.11
CA ARG A 15 23.52 3.31 -23.37
C ARG A 15 22.84 2.00 -23.74
N ARG A 16 22.99 1.56 -24.99
CA ARG A 16 22.25 0.41 -25.54
C ARG A 16 22.43 -0.87 -24.71
N ASP A 17 23.65 -1.20 -24.31
CA ASP A 17 23.92 -2.43 -23.54
C ASP A 17 23.36 -2.37 -22.11
N GLU A 18 23.43 -1.19 -21.47
CA GLU A 18 22.85 -1.00 -20.14
C GLU A 18 21.34 -1.05 -20.20
N PHE A 19 20.74 -0.35 -21.16
CA PHE A 19 19.31 -0.39 -21.42
C PHE A 19 18.80 -1.80 -21.68
N ARG A 20 19.49 -2.58 -22.53
CA ARG A 20 19.09 -3.96 -22.85
C ARG A 20 19.03 -4.82 -21.59
N ARG A 21 20.06 -4.76 -20.74
CA ARG A 21 20.09 -5.53 -19.49
C ARG A 21 19.03 -5.05 -18.49
N ALA A 22 18.92 -3.72 -18.32
CA ALA A 22 17.95 -3.12 -17.42
C ALA A 22 16.52 -3.43 -17.82
N PHE A 23 16.21 -3.34 -19.12
CA PHE A 23 14.89 -3.65 -19.65
C PHE A 23 14.56 -5.13 -19.48
N ALA A 24 15.50 -6.04 -19.77
CA ALA A 24 15.30 -7.47 -19.53
C ALA A 24 15.06 -7.79 -18.04
N GLY A 25 15.84 -7.18 -17.13
CA GLY A 25 15.59 -7.26 -15.70
C GLY A 25 14.24 -6.67 -15.29
N ALA A 26 13.83 -5.57 -15.92
CA ALA A 26 12.54 -4.94 -15.66
C ALA A 26 11.37 -5.84 -16.09
N THR A 27 11.47 -6.55 -17.21
CA THR A 27 10.37 -7.37 -17.76
C THR A 27 10.30 -8.79 -17.22
N VAL A 28 11.38 -9.35 -16.68
CA VAL A 28 11.41 -10.78 -16.29
C VAL A 28 10.33 -11.14 -15.28
N HIS A 29 10.08 -10.26 -14.31
CA HIS A 29 9.05 -10.47 -13.29
C HIS A 29 7.63 -10.33 -13.83
N ASP A 30 7.45 -9.49 -14.85
CA ASP A 30 6.17 -9.32 -15.53
C ASP A 30 5.85 -10.58 -16.31
N MET A 31 6.82 -11.10 -17.06
CA MET A 31 6.65 -12.36 -17.80
C MET A 31 6.32 -13.52 -16.86
N PHE A 32 6.98 -13.62 -15.70
CA PHE A 32 6.62 -14.58 -14.67
C PHE A 32 5.15 -14.45 -14.26
N ASN A 33 4.71 -13.24 -13.87
CA ASN A 33 3.34 -13.01 -13.44
C ASN A 33 2.32 -13.36 -14.54
N TRP A 34 2.61 -13.01 -15.81
CA TRP A 34 1.77 -13.34 -16.95
C TRP A 34 1.67 -14.86 -17.18
N VAL A 35 2.80 -15.58 -17.15
CA VAL A 35 2.83 -17.03 -17.31
C VAL A 35 2.08 -17.72 -16.16
N THR A 36 2.28 -17.26 -14.92
CA THR A 36 1.53 -17.75 -13.77
C THR A 36 0.02 -17.57 -13.95
N VAL A 37 -0.44 -16.39 -14.39
CA VAL A 37 -1.86 -16.15 -14.67
C VAL A 37 -2.36 -17.07 -15.79
N LEU A 38 -1.62 -17.18 -16.89
CA LEU A 38 -2.03 -18.01 -18.03
C LEU A 38 -2.18 -19.49 -17.68
N ILE A 39 -1.43 -19.98 -16.68
CA ILE A 39 -1.47 -21.39 -16.26
C ILE A 39 -2.43 -21.60 -15.09
N LEU A 40 -2.31 -20.82 -14.02
CA LEU A 40 -3.09 -21.00 -12.80
C LEU A 40 -4.53 -20.50 -12.93
N LEU A 41 -4.82 -19.48 -13.75
CA LEU A 41 -6.19 -18.97 -13.86
C LEU A 41 -7.14 -19.99 -14.52
N PRO A 42 -6.80 -20.63 -15.67
CA PRO A 42 -7.64 -21.69 -16.21
C PRO A 42 -7.78 -22.88 -15.24
N LEU A 43 -6.70 -23.24 -14.55
CA LEU A 43 -6.72 -24.30 -13.55
C LEU A 43 -7.67 -23.97 -12.39
N GLU A 44 -7.66 -22.73 -11.92
CA GLU A 44 -8.57 -22.25 -10.87
C GLU A 44 -10.02 -22.25 -11.33
N ILE A 45 -10.30 -21.85 -12.57
CA ILE A 45 -11.66 -21.86 -13.13
C ILE A 45 -12.22 -23.29 -13.22
N ILE A 46 -11.39 -24.26 -13.58
CA ILE A 46 -11.81 -25.66 -13.75
C ILE A 46 -11.92 -26.39 -12.41
N SER A 47 -10.94 -26.23 -11.52
CA SER A 47 -10.81 -27.03 -10.29
C SER A 47 -11.20 -26.29 -9.00
N GLY A 48 -11.18 -24.96 -9.01
CA GLY A 48 -11.28 -24.13 -7.80
C GLY A 48 -10.20 -24.48 -6.77
N LEU A 49 -9.01 -24.91 -7.19
CA LEU A 49 -7.94 -25.41 -6.32
C LEU A 49 -7.59 -24.42 -5.20
N LEU A 50 -7.30 -23.17 -5.54
CA LEU A 50 -6.94 -22.11 -4.60
C LEU A 50 -8.15 -21.77 -3.71
N PHE A 51 -9.35 -21.66 -4.26
CA PHE A 51 -10.56 -21.37 -3.50
C PHE A 51 -10.84 -22.44 -2.43
N HIS A 52 -10.78 -23.71 -2.79
CA HIS A 52 -11.03 -24.82 -1.85
C HIS A 52 -9.91 -24.95 -0.82
N LEU A 53 -8.65 -24.84 -1.24
CA LEU A 53 -7.49 -24.92 -0.34
C LEU A 53 -7.54 -23.81 0.73
N THR A 54 -7.71 -22.57 0.29
CA THR A 54 -7.76 -21.41 1.21
C THR A 54 -9.02 -21.41 2.06
N GLY A 55 -10.14 -21.89 1.51
CA GLY A 55 -11.38 -22.08 2.25
C GLY A 55 -11.22 -23.12 3.36
N ALA A 56 -10.53 -24.24 3.10
CA ALA A 56 -10.23 -25.26 4.10
C ALA A 56 -9.31 -24.71 5.21
N ILE A 57 -8.24 -23.99 4.82
CA ILE A 57 -7.33 -23.34 5.78
C ILE A 57 -8.11 -22.36 6.66
N THR A 58 -8.86 -21.45 6.07
CA THR A 58 -9.54 -20.40 6.85
C THR A 58 -10.68 -20.93 7.72
N ARG A 59 -11.31 -22.07 7.35
CA ARG A 59 -12.29 -22.78 8.20
C ARG A 59 -11.64 -23.44 9.42
N SER A 60 -10.39 -23.89 9.30
CA SER A 60 -9.67 -24.55 10.39
C SER A 60 -9.18 -23.58 11.47
N ILE A 61 -9.09 -22.29 11.14
CA ILE A 61 -8.74 -21.26 12.11
C ILE A 61 -10.00 -20.91 12.90
N SER A 62 -10.08 -21.36 14.16
CA SER A 62 -11.14 -20.96 15.10
C SER A 62 -11.02 -19.48 15.45
N LEU A 63 -11.57 -18.62 14.60
CA LEU A 63 -11.57 -17.17 14.77
C LEU A 63 -12.78 -16.74 15.61
N GLU A 64 -12.76 -17.00 16.91
CA GLU A 64 -13.67 -16.34 17.86
C GLU A 64 -13.21 -14.89 18.09
N ARG A 65 -13.51 -14.00 17.15
CA ARG A 65 -13.34 -12.56 17.38
C ARG A 65 -14.59 -12.06 18.09
N LYS A 66 -14.50 -11.92 19.43
CA LYS A 66 -15.51 -11.19 20.22
C LYS A 66 -15.66 -9.80 19.58
N ALA A 67 -16.90 -9.38 19.30
CA ALA A 67 -17.23 -8.07 18.74
C ALA A 67 -16.87 -6.96 19.75
N SER A 68 -15.57 -6.75 19.96
CA SER A 68 -15.00 -5.70 20.78
C SER A 68 -14.59 -4.60 19.81
N THR A 69 -15.24 -3.45 19.96
CA THR A 69 -14.93 -2.14 19.36
C THR A 69 -13.60 -2.12 18.63
N ASN A 70 -13.65 -2.30 17.30
CA ASN A 70 -12.47 -2.26 16.46
C ASN A 70 -11.99 -0.80 16.40
N PRO A 71 -10.82 -0.45 16.93
CA PRO A 71 -10.20 0.78 16.49
C PRO A 71 -9.77 0.48 15.06
N GLN A 72 -10.50 1.01 14.07
CA GLN A 72 -9.91 1.26 12.76
C GLN A 72 -8.57 1.98 13.04
N PHE A 73 -7.45 1.24 13.03
CA PHE A 73 -6.17 1.73 13.56
C PHE A 73 -5.75 3.00 12.83
N LEU A 74 -6.04 3.01 11.52
CA LEU A 74 -5.96 4.18 10.68
C LEU A 74 -6.77 5.32 11.27
N ASN A 75 -8.05 5.14 11.58
CA ASN A 75 -8.86 6.20 12.19
C ASN A 75 -8.42 6.62 13.58
N VAL A 76 -7.81 5.76 14.39
CA VAL A 76 -7.23 6.19 15.67
C VAL A 76 -6.02 7.10 15.45
N LEU A 77 -5.22 6.84 14.42
CA LEU A 77 -4.06 7.65 14.07
C LEU A 77 -4.42 8.89 13.24
N THR A 78 -5.38 8.76 12.32
CA THR A 78 -5.77 9.78 11.34
C THR A 78 -6.81 10.72 11.89
N LYS A 79 -7.82 10.28 12.65
CA LYS A 79 -8.85 11.19 13.19
C LYS A 79 -8.29 12.36 14.00
N PRO A 80 -7.33 12.19 14.94
CA PRO A 80 -6.79 13.34 15.68
C PRO A 80 -6.03 14.29 14.77
N LEU A 81 -5.36 13.78 13.73
CA LEU A 81 -4.69 14.60 12.73
C LEU A 81 -5.70 15.33 11.83
N THR A 82 -6.72 14.63 11.33
CA THR A 82 -7.79 15.19 10.49
C THR A 82 -8.54 16.27 11.22
N HIS A 83 -8.94 16.07 12.49
CA HIS A 83 -9.65 17.07 13.29
C HIS A 83 -8.83 18.33 13.57
N ARG A 84 -7.49 18.23 13.59
CA ARG A 84 -6.59 19.39 13.67
C ARG A 84 -6.47 20.15 12.36
N ILE A 85 -6.65 19.47 11.22
CA ILE A 85 -6.55 20.07 9.89
C ILE A 85 -7.90 20.69 9.47
N ILE A 86 -8.99 19.93 9.56
CA ILE A 86 -10.33 20.33 9.14
C ILE A 86 -11.42 19.58 9.94
N GLN A 87 -12.51 20.27 10.25
CA GLN A 87 -13.71 19.65 10.81
C GLN A 87 -14.89 19.87 9.85
N LEU A 88 -15.50 18.77 9.41
CA LEU A 88 -16.64 18.78 8.50
C LEU A 88 -17.93 18.53 9.28
N ASP A 89 -19.03 19.14 8.86
CA ASP A 89 -20.34 18.84 9.41
C ASP A 89 -20.94 17.61 8.71
N GLU A 90 -20.79 16.44 9.34
CA GLU A 90 -21.31 15.17 8.82
C GLU A 90 -22.83 15.21 8.57
N LYS A 91 -23.59 15.98 9.36
CA LYS A 91 -25.05 16.07 9.19
C LYS A 91 -25.42 16.86 7.94
N VAL A 92 -24.69 17.94 7.65
CA VAL A 92 -24.88 18.72 6.42
C VAL A 92 -24.53 17.87 5.20
N ILE A 93 -23.41 17.15 5.23
CA ILE A 93 -23.01 16.23 4.14
C ILE A 93 -24.08 15.16 3.90
N GLN A 94 -24.61 14.57 4.97
CA GLN A 94 -25.64 13.54 4.86
C GLN A 94 -26.96 14.09 4.31
N ASN A 95 -27.37 15.28 4.74
CA ASN A 95 -28.59 15.92 4.26
C ASN A 95 -28.48 16.36 2.78
N ILE A 96 -27.31 16.81 2.34
CA ILE A 96 -27.05 17.08 0.91
C ILE A 96 -27.09 15.78 0.10
N ALA A 97 -26.50 14.69 0.60
CA ALA A 97 -26.53 13.40 -0.08
C ALA A 97 -27.95 12.82 -0.22
N LEU A 98 -28.85 13.15 0.71
CA LEU A 98 -30.27 12.78 0.68
C LEU A 98 -31.15 13.78 -0.10
N GLY A 99 -30.58 14.87 -0.62
CA GLY A 99 -31.30 15.88 -1.42
C GLY A 99 -32.27 16.74 -0.62
N THR A 100 -32.13 16.83 0.71
CA THR A 100 -33.10 17.52 1.59
C THR A 100 -32.75 18.98 1.89
N VAL A 101 -31.58 19.47 1.47
CA VAL A 101 -31.05 20.82 1.81
C VAL A 101 -30.49 21.53 0.57
N GLU A 102 -30.69 22.86 0.49
CA GLU A 102 -30.11 23.73 -0.55
C GLU A 102 -28.58 23.86 -0.43
N SER A 103 -27.90 23.98 -1.57
CA SER A 103 -26.43 23.96 -1.74
C SER A 103 -25.64 25.10 -1.11
N ASN A 104 -26.28 26.05 -0.41
CA ASN A 104 -25.65 27.26 0.14
C ASN A 104 -25.21 27.13 1.61
N VAL A 105 -25.17 25.91 2.16
CA VAL A 105 -24.73 25.66 3.54
C VAL A 105 -23.23 25.38 3.57
N SER A 106 -22.51 25.98 4.53
CA SER A 106 -21.10 25.69 4.76
C SER A 106 -20.91 24.23 5.21
N LEU A 107 -19.98 23.54 4.56
CA LEU A 107 -19.60 22.15 4.86
C LEU A 107 -18.60 22.09 6.02
N ILE A 108 -17.94 23.20 6.32
CA ILE A 108 -16.91 23.32 7.35
C ILE A 108 -17.54 23.76 8.66
N LYS A 109 -17.26 23.02 9.72
CA LYS A 109 -17.76 23.35 11.06
C LYS A 109 -16.90 24.45 11.68
N HIS A 110 -17.31 25.70 11.52
CA HIS A 110 -16.63 26.84 12.15
C HIS A 110 -16.86 26.90 13.67
N TYR A 111 -18.01 26.44 14.15
CA TYR A 111 -18.42 26.53 15.57
C TYR A 111 -18.70 25.15 16.19
N CYS A 112 -18.10 24.89 17.35
CA CYS A 112 -18.17 23.60 18.04
C CYS A 112 -19.18 23.59 19.20
N SER A 113 -19.55 24.75 19.72
CA SER A 113 -20.51 24.90 20.82
C SER A 113 -21.49 26.04 20.53
N TYR A 114 -22.76 25.77 20.78
CA TYR A 114 -23.87 26.71 20.66
C TYR A 114 -24.55 26.86 22.04
N ASN A 115 -24.92 28.08 22.41
CA ASN A 115 -25.77 28.32 23.57
C ASN A 115 -27.24 28.33 23.10
N ASN A 116 -28.12 27.69 23.85
CA ASN A 116 -29.56 27.85 23.67
C ASN A 116 -29.99 29.14 24.35
N VAL A 117 -30.35 30.15 23.57
CA VAL A 117 -30.98 31.37 24.08
C VAL A 117 -32.48 31.21 23.89
N THR A 118 -33.23 31.12 25.00
CA THR A 118 -34.70 31.12 24.96
C THR A 118 -35.21 32.54 24.86
N THR A 119 -35.83 32.87 23.74
CA THR A 119 -36.55 34.14 23.54
C THR A 119 -37.93 34.06 24.17
N GLU A 120 -38.52 35.19 24.58
CA GLU A 120 -39.82 35.29 25.29
C GLU A 120 -41.01 34.59 24.58
N ASN A 121 -40.86 34.22 23.30
CA ASN A 121 -41.83 33.46 22.51
C ASN A 121 -41.61 31.93 22.49
N SER A 122 -40.89 31.35 23.46
CA SER A 122 -40.60 29.91 23.56
C SER A 122 -39.80 29.32 22.40
N THR A 123 -39.12 30.14 21.61
CA THR A 123 -38.19 29.69 20.56
C THR A 123 -36.76 29.75 21.08
N SER A 124 -36.08 28.59 21.09
CA SER A 124 -34.67 28.47 21.41
C SER A 124 -33.81 28.76 20.17
N ILE A 125 -33.10 29.88 20.17
CA ILE A 125 -32.16 30.24 19.12
C ILE A 125 -30.76 29.78 19.55
N LEU A 126 -30.09 29.02 18.68
CA LEU A 126 -28.72 28.53 18.87
C LEU A 126 -27.73 29.64 18.51
N VAL A 127 -27.10 30.26 19.51
CA VAL A 127 -26.09 31.29 19.29
C VAL A 127 -24.69 30.66 19.34
N PRO A 128 -23.83 30.85 18.32
CA PRO A 128 -22.48 30.27 18.29
C PRO A 128 -21.58 30.88 19.37
N LYS A 129 -20.85 30.03 20.13
CA LYS A 129 -20.06 30.45 21.30
C LYS A 129 -18.55 30.19 21.16
N ILE A 130 -18.16 29.05 20.58
CA ILE A 130 -16.76 28.58 20.59
C ILE A 130 -16.36 28.14 19.18
N TYR A 131 -15.29 28.75 18.66
CA TYR A 131 -14.65 28.33 17.41
C TYR A 131 -14.00 26.95 17.59
N CYS A 132 -14.15 26.07 16.61
CA CYS A 132 -13.43 24.80 16.62
C CYS A 132 -11.92 25.06 16.45
N GLU A 133 -11.06 24.34 17.17
CA GLU A 133 -9.60 24.42 16.96
C GLU A 133 -9.19 23.57 15.74
N PHE A 134 -9.06 24.22 14.58
CA PHE A 134 -8.47 23.64 13.37
C PHE A 134 -7.63 24.68 12.61
N LEU A 135 -6.73 24.25 11.73
CA LEU A 135 -5.70 25.07 11.06
C LEU A 135 -6.23 26.37 10.43
N PHE A 136 -7.47 26.37 9.93
CA PHE A 136 -8.12 27.49 9.24
C PHE A 136 -9.24 28.16 10.05
N SER A 137 -9.40 27.83 11.34
CA SER A 137 -10.58 28.28 12.11
C SER A 137 -10.68 29.79 12.32
N LYS A 138 -9.54 30.50 12.22
CA LYS A 138 -9.45 31.95 12.35
C LYS A 138 -9.44 32.69 11.01
N MET A 139 -9.40 31.97 9.88
CA MET A 139 -9.39 32.57 8.55
C MET A 139 -10.82 32.65 8.01
N SER A 140 -11.28 33.85 7.62
CA SER A 140 -12.60 34.09 7.04
C SER A 140 -12.66 33.73 5.54
N TRP A 141 -12.11 32.58 5.16
CA TRP A 141 -12.05 32.14 3.77
C TRP A 141 -13.28 31.32 3.40
N PRO A 142 -13.74 31.38 2.14
CA PRO A 142 -14.84 30.54 1.68
C PRO A 142 -14.40 29.06 1.60
N ASP A 143 -15.34 28.14 1.83
CA ASP A 143 -15.10 26.69 1.91
C ASP A 143 -14.32 26.12 0.72
N TRP A 144 -14.63 26.56 -0.50
CA TRP A 144 -13.95 26.11 -1.72
C TRP A 144 -12.48 26.53 -1.77
N ALA A 145 -12.11 27.69 -1.22
CA ALA A 145 -10.73 28.18 -1.17
C ALA A 145 -9.90 27.40 -0.14
N ILE A 146 -10.51 27.06 1.01
CA ILE A 146 -9.89 26.18 2.01
C ILE A 146 -9.67 24.79 1.41
N GLY A 147 -10.68 24.24 0.71
CA GLY A 147 -10.57 22.97 0.01
C GLY A 147 -9.45 22.95 -1.04
N LEU A 148 -9.33 24.00 -1.86
CA LEU A 148 -8.27 24.10 -2.87
C LEU A 148 -6.87 24.22 -2.23
N CYS A 149 -6.73 25.01 -1.17
CA CYS A 149 -5.48 25.13 -0.42
C CYS A 149 -5.04 23.79 0.18
N LEU A 150 -5.97 23.04 0.78
CA LEU A 150 -5.72 21.72 1.34
C LEU A 150 -5.34 20.71 0.26
N LEU A 151 -5.99 20.76 -0.91
CA LEU A 151 -5.65 19.92 -2.06
C LEU A 151 -4.18 20.15 -2.46
N PHE A 152 -3.77 21.39 -2.70
CA PHE A 152 -2.39 21.70 -3.08
C PHE A 152 -1.38 21.28 -2.00
N LEU A 153 -1.67 21.55 -0.73
CA LEU A 153 -0.80 21.14 0.38
C LEU A 153 -0.66 19.61 0.44
N SER A 154 -1.75 18.86 0.25
CA SER A 154 -1.73 17.40 0.25
C SER A 154 -0.94 16.83 -0.93
N ILE A 155 -1.06 17.41 -2.13
CA ILE A 155 -0.30 17.01 -3.31
C ILE A 155 1.19 17.24 -3.08
N ILE A 156 1.58 18.42 -2.56
CA ILE A 156 2.98 18.73 -2.26
C ILE A 156 3.54 17.77 -1.20
N ALA A 157 2.78 17.51 -0.12
CA ALA A 157 3.19 16.57 0.92
C ALA A 157 3.33 15.14 0.40
N LEU A 158 2.39 14.68 -0.44
CA LEU A 158 2.43 13.35 -1.07
C LEU A 158 3.64 13.24 -2.02
N CYS A 159 3.87 14.24 -2.88
CA CYS A 159 5.03 14.26 -3.76
C CYS A 159 6.34 14.28 -2.97
N THR A 160 6.44 15.09 -1.91
CA THR A 160 7.63 15.18 -1.06
C THR A 160 7.89 13.86 -0.33
N CYS A 161 6.84 13.24 0.23
CA CYS A 161 6.91 11.93 0.87
C CYS A 161 7.41 10.86 -0.11
N LEU A 162 6.84 10.82 -1.32
CA LEU A 162 7.23 9.88 -2.36
C LEU A 162 8.71 10.07 -2.77
N VAL A 163 9.16 11.31 -2.97
CA VAL A 163 10.56 11.62 -3.32
C VAL A 163 11.52 11.26 -2.19
N LEU A 164 11.17 11.58 -0.93
CA LEU A 164 12.00 11.25 0.23
C LEU A 164 12.13 9.73 0.38
N LEU A 165 11.02 9.02 0.23
CA LEU A 165 10.98 7.58 0.30
C LEU A 165 11.89 6.97 -0.78
N VAL A 166 11.78 7.41 -2.04
CA VAL A 166 12.69 6.99 -3.12
C VAL A 166 14.15 7.30 -2.80
N LYS A 167 14.47 8.50 -2.28
CA LYS A 167 15.84 8.87 -1.88
C LYS A 167 16.38 7.99 -0.76
N LEU A 168 15.57 7.68 0.25
CA LEU A 168 15.96 6.80 1.34
C LEU A 168 16.27 5.40 0.80
N LEU A 169 15.44 4.88 -0.10
CA LEU A 169 15.63 3.57 -0.69
C LEU A 169 16.87 3.50 -1.59
N GLN A 170 17.12 4.54 -2.39
CA GLN A 170 18.36 4.66 -3.16
C GLN A 170 19.59 4.79 -2.25
N SER A 171 19.49 5.51 -1.13
CA SER A 171 20.57 5.65 -0.15
C SER A 171 20.88 4.32 0.55
N MET A 172 19.86 3.56 0.95
CA MET A 172 20.04 2.25 1.57
C MET A 172 20.74 1.28 0.63
N LEU A 173 20.41 1.34 -0.66
CA LEU A 173 20.95 0.43 -1.67
C LEU A 173 22.31 0.85 -2.21
N LYS A 174 22.72 2.12 -2.08
CA LYS A 174 24.11 2.54 -2.29
C LYS A 174 25.00 2.33 -1.06
N GLY A 175 24.40 2.19 0.12
CA GLY A 175 25.09 1.98 1.39
C GLY A 175 25.31 0.51 1.76
N THR A 176 25.15 0.19 3.04
CA THR A 176 25.41 -1.14 3.65
C THR A 176 24.72 -2.30 2.94
N ILE A 177 23.56 -2.07 2.32
CA ILE A 177 22.83 -3.13 1.60
C ILE A 177 23.53 -3.50 0.29
N SER A 178 24.20 -2.59 -0.41
CA SER A 178 25.04 -2.98 -1.57
C SER A 178 26.15 -3.91 -1.13
N THR A 179 26.78 -3.68 0.03
CA THR A 179 27.82 -4.57 0.56
C THR A 179 27.25 -5.92 1.01
N VAL A 180 26.07 -5.96 1.63
CA VAL A 180 25.37 -7.20 1.99
C VAL A 180 24.91 -7.94 0.74
N ILE A 181 24.33 -7.26 -0.24
CA ILE A 181 23.93 -7.82 -1.52
C ILE A 181 25.17 -8.35 -2.23
N HIS A 182 26.28 -7.61 -2.35
CA HIS A 182 27.51 -8.14 -2.94
C HIS A 182 28.05 -9.35 -2.17
N LYS A 183 28.04 -9.33 -0.84
CA LYS A 183 28.54 -10.45 -0.03
C LYS A 183 27.63 -11.68 -0.11
N THR A 184 26.32 -11.50 -0.24
CA THR A 184 25.34 -12.59 -0.34
C THR A 184 25.11 -13.07 -1.77
N VAL A 185 25.17 -12.18 -2.76
CA VAL A 185 25.05 -12.47 -4.21
C VAL A 185 26.34 -13.07 -4.77
N ASN A 186 27.50 -12.69 -4.23
CA ASN A 186 28.78 -13.33 -4.55
C ASN A 186 29.21 -14.40 -3.53
N ALA A 187 28.39 -14.66 -2.49
CA ALA A 187 28.47 -15.90 -1.73
C ALA A 187 27.93 -17.04 -2.60
N ASN A 188 28.73 -17.47 -3.56
CA ASN A 188 28.62 -18.84 -4.03
C ASN A 188 29.02 -19.70 -2.84
N PHE A 189 28.04 -20.23 -2.09
CA PHE A 189 28.34 -21.21 -1.04
C PHE A 189 29.18 -22.33 -1.69
N PRO A 190 30.44 -22.53 -1.30
CA PRO A 190 31.26 -23.55 -1.93
C PRO A 190 30.73 -24.94 -1.55
N GLY A 191 30.52 -25.81 -2.55
CA GLY A 191 30.10 -27.21 -2.37
C GLY A 191 28.63 -27.52 -2.71
N VAL A 192 28.07 -28.58 -2.09
CA VAL A 192 26.73 -29.15 -2.36
C VAL A 192 25.58 -28.15 -2.09
N PHE A 193 25.84 -27.08 -1.33
CA PHE A 193 24.87 -26.05 -0.97
C PHE A 193 24.60 -24.99 -2.06
N HIS A 194 25.22 -25.09 -3.24
CA HIS A 194 24.96 -24.16 -4.35
C HIS A 194 23.47 -24.05 -4.71
N HIS A 195 22.72 -25.16 -4.62
CA HIS A 195 21.28 -25.21 -4.87
C HIS A 195 20.42 -24.41 -3.87
N LEU A 196 20.97 -24.05 -2.69
CA LEU A 196 20.24 -23.30 -1.67
C LEU A 196 20.29 -21.77 -1.90
N THR A 197 21.27 -21.31 -2.69
CA THR A 197 21.51 -19.89 -2.97
C THR A 197 20.28 -19.17 -3.55
N PRO A 198 19.53 -19.74 -4.52
CA PRO A 198 18.32 -19.10 -5.05
C PRO A 198 17.21 -18.98 -4.00
N TYR A 199 17.03 -19.99 -3.14
CA TYR A 199 16.02 -19.96 -2.07
C TYR A 199 16.34 -18.90 -1.00
N LEU A 200 17.62 -18.71 -0.68
CA LEU A 200 18.05 -17.64 0.22
C LEU A 200 17.75 -16.25 -0.39
N ALA A 201 18.01 -16.08 -1.69
CA ALA A 201 17.72 -14.84 -2.40
C ALA A 201 16.20 -14.54 -2.44
N ILE A 202 15.35 -15.57 -2.61
CA ILE A 202 13.89 -15.46 -2.47
C ILE A 202 13.53 -14.98 -1.05
N GLY A 203 14.11 -15.58 -0.01
CA GLY A 203 13.89 -15.17 1.38
C GLY A 203 14.25 -13.71 1.63
N ILE A 204 15.38 -13.24 1.10
CA ILE A 204 15.82 -11.85 1.24
C ILE A 204 14.87 -10.89 0.51
N GLY A 205 14.47 -11.23 -0.72
CA GLY A 205 13.50 -10.43 -1.47
C GLY A 205 12.16 -10.31 -0.76
N CYS A 206 11.71 -11.40 -0.15
CA CYS A 206 10.49 -11.44 0.66
C CYS A 206 10.60 -10.54 1.88
N ILE A 207 11.64 -10.71 2.71
CA ILE A 207 11.86 -9.92 3.94
C ILE A 207 11.99 -8.43 3.61
N PHE A 208 12.81 -8.08 2.61
CA PHE A 208 12.97 -6.69 2.20
C PHE A 208 11.64 -6.07 1.79
N THR A 209 10.83 -6.80 1.02
CA THR A 209 9.53 -6.32 0.56
C THR A 209 8.52 -6.20 1.70
N ILE A 210 8.54 -7.09 2.69
CA ILE A 210 7.70 -6.99 3.90
C ILE A 210 8.06 -5.73 4.69
N LEU A 211 9.36 -5.44 4.86
CA LEU A 211 9.83 -4.29 5.61
C LEU A 211 9.52 -2.97 4.90
N VAL A 212 9.73 -2.93 3.58
CA VAL A 212 9.51 -1.72 2.76
C VAL A 212 8.05 -1.57 2.33
N GLN A 213 7.25 -2.65 2.42
CA GLN A 213 5.88 -2.74 1.93
C GLN A 213 5.69 -2.34 0.46
N SER A 214 6.74 -2.42 -0.35
CA SER A 214 6.65 -2.09 -1.77
C SER A 214 7.62 -2.91 -2.61
N SER A 215 7.08 -3.82 -3.40
CA SER A 215 7.85 -4.57 -4.40
C SER A 215 8.36 -3.69 -5.53
N SER A 216 7.61 -2.65 -5.93
CA SER A 216 8.02 -1.75 -7.03
C SER A 216 9.32 -1.03 -6.72
N ILE A 217 9.51 -0.63 -5.47
CA ILE A 217 10.72 0.04 -5.01
C ILE A 217 11.91 -0.91 -5.03
N PHE A 218 11.71 -2.14 -4.54
CA PHE A 218 12.76 -3.14 -4.50
C PHE A 218 13.19 -3.56 -5.90
N THR A 219 12.25 -3.79 -6.82
CA THR A 219 12.58 -4.18 -8.20
C THR A 219 13.18 -3.01 -8.99
N SER A 220 12.66 -1.80 -8.83
CA SER A 220 13.16 -0.58 -9.48
C SER A 220 14.61 -0.25 -9.12
N THR A 221 15.08 -0.70 -7.97
CA THR A 221 16.46 -0.42 -7.55
C THR A 221 17.42 -1.52 -7.98
N LEU A 222 16.95 -2.76 -8.14
CA LEU A 222 17.71 -3.85 -8.78
C LEU A 222 17.90 -3.61 -10.28
N THR A 223 16.91 -3.04 -10.96
CA THR A 223 16.95 -2.81 -12.42
C THR A 223 18.16 -2.00 -12.90
N PRO A 224 18.52 -0.85 -12.30
CA PRO A 224 19.75 -0.14 -12.64
C PRO A 224 21.02 -0.94 -12.38
N LEU A 225 21.06 -1.78 -11.33
CA LEU A 225 22.21 -2.62 -11.02
C LEU A 225 22.42 -3.70 -12.09
N VAL A 226 21.33 -4.26 -12.62
CA VAL A 226 21.37 -5.15 -13.78
C VAL A 226 21.77 -4.40 -15.04
N GLY A 227 21.24 -3.18 -15.23
CA GLY A 227 21.66 -2.27 -16.31
C GLY A 227 23.17 -2.04 -16.29
N LEU A 228 23.75 -1.75 -15.14
CA LEU A 228 25.19 -1.54 -14.97
C LEU A 228 26.02 -2.84 -15.02
N GLY A 229 25.39 -4.02 -15.07
CA GLY A 229 26.06 -5.32 -15.09
C GLY A 229 26.64 -5.75 -13.73
N VAL A 230 26.26 -5.06 -12.64
CA VAL A 230 26.68 -5.38 -11.26
C VAL A 230 26.00 -6.67 -10.79
N ILE A 231 24.75 -6.88 -11.21
CA ILE A 231 23.96 -8.08 -10.93
C ILE A 231 23.53 -8.67 -12.29
N SER A 232 23.63 -9.99 -12.44
CA SER A 232 23.12 -10.66 -13.64
C SER A 232 21.59 -10.81 -13.57
N ILE A 233 20.93 -10.92 -14.72
CA ILE A 233 19.47 -11.06 -14.78
C ILE A 233 19.03 -12.33 -14.04
N GLU A 234 19.81 -13.40 -14.14
CA GLU A 234 19.57 -14.70 -13.50
C GLU A 234 19.64 -14.60 -11.97
N ARG A 235 20.51 -13.73 -11.46
CA ARG A 235 20.65 -13.48 -10.01
C ARG A 235 19.54 -12.55 -9.49
N MET A 236 19.05 -11.62 -10.31
CA MET A 236 17.93 -10.74 -9.96
C MET A 236 16.58 -11.50 -9.87
N TYR A 237 16.41 -12.56 -10.65
CA TYR A 237 15.16 -13.29 -10.76
C TYR A 237 14.66 -13.87 -9.41
N PRO A 238 15.46 -14.65 -8.63
CA PRO A 238 15.05 -15.15 -7.32
C PRO A 238 14.66 -14.04 -6.32
N PHE A 239 15.37 -12.91 -6.30
CA PHE A 239 14.99 -11.78 -5.44
C PHE A 239 13.60 -11.24 -5.79
N THR A 240 13.29 -11.18 -7.09
CA THR A 240 12.02 -10.64 -7.53
C THR A 240 10.85 -11.59 -7.23
N LEU A 241 11.06 -12.90 -7.36
CA LEU A 241 10.10 -13.92 -6.89
C LEU A 241 9.81 -13.78 -5.40
N GLY A 242 10.86 -13.61 -4.59
CA GLY A 242 10.73 -13.31 -3.16
C GLY A 242 9.90 -12.05 -2.90
N SER A 243 10.13 -10.99 -3.67
CA SER A 243 9.39 -9.74 -3.56
C SER A 243 7.90 -9.88 -3.86
N ASN A 244 7.53 -10.71 -4.84
CA ASN A 244 6.13 -11.03 -5.14
C ASN A 244 5.45 -11.70 -3.95
N ILE A 245 6.11 -12.67 -3.30
CA ILE A 245 5.60 -13.30 -2.07
C ILE A 245 5.49 -12.27 -0.94
N GLY A 246 6.52 -11.45 -0.73
CA GLY A 246 6.51 -10.43 0.34
C GLY A 246 5.35 -9.43 0.19
N THR A 247 4.93 -9.12 -1.03
CA THR A 247 3.80 -8.21 -1.29
C THR A 247 2.47 -8.76 -0.74
N THR A 248 2.29 -10.09 -0.71
CA THR A 248 1.03 -10.71 -0.30
C THR A 248 0.75 -10.55 1.19
N ILE A 249 1.79 -10.36 2.01
CA ILE A 249 1.68 -10.05 3.45
C ILE A 249 0.84 -8.79 3.69
N THR A 250 0.89 -7.80 2.79
CA THR A 250 0.05 -6.59 2.89
C THR A 250 -1.43 -6.95 2.89
N GLY A 251 -1.85 -7.88 2.02
CA GLY A 251 -3.23 -8.36 1.96
C GLY A 251 -3.63 -9.14 3.22
N ILE A 252 -2.71 -9.93 3.78
CA ILE A 252 -2.93 -10.65 5.04
C ILE A 252 -3.09 -9.66 6.20
N MET A 253 -2.21 -8.67 6.30
CA MET A 253 -2.30 -7.60 7.31
C MET A 253 -3.61 -6.82 7.18
N ALA A 254 -4.03 -6.50 5.96
CA ALA A 254 -5.31 -5.84 5.70
C ALA A 254 -6.49 -6.72 6.14
N ALA A 255 -6.49 -8.02 5.81
CA ALA A 255 -7.53 -8.95 6.23
C ALA A 255 -7.66 -9.02 7.76
N LEU A 256 -6.54 -8.98 8.48
CA LEU A 256 -6.54 -9.00 9.96
C LEU A 256 -7.23 -7.78 10.59
N THR A 257 -7.39 -6.67 9.85
CA THR A 257 -8.12 -5.47 10.32
C THR A 257 -9.64 -5.58 10.24
N ALA A 258 -10.17 -6.64 9.62
CA ALA A 258 -11.62 -6.84 9.47
C ALA A 258 -12.38 -6.84 10.81
N THR A 259 -13.60 -6.33 10.81
CA THR A 259 -14.36 -6.07 12.05
C THR A 259 -15.16 -7.27 12.51
N THR A 260 -15.74 -8.02 11.58
CA THR A 260 -16.55 -9.21 11.87
C THR A 260 -15.79 -10.49 11.55
N ALA A 261 -16.17 -11.60 12.20
CA ALA A 261 -15.59 -12.91 11.92
C ALA A 261 -15.83 -13.36 10.46
N LEU A 262 -16.99 -13.00 9.89
CA LEU A 262 -17.32 -13.30 8.49
C LEU A 262 -16.45 -12.49 7.51
N GLU A 263 -16.30 -11.18 7.74
CA GLU A 263 -15.42 -10.31 6.93
C GLU A 263 -13.97 -10.77 7.00
N LEU A 264 -13.47 -11.09 8.21
CA LEU A 264 -12.12 -11.57 8.42
C LEU A 264 -11.87 -12.85 7.63
N ARG A 265 -12.80 -13.79 7.70
CA ARG A 265 -12.69 -15.06 6.98
C ARG A 265 -12.66 -14.87 5.47
N ASN A 266 -13.55 -14.04 4.92
CA ASN A 266 -13.58 -13.79 3.47
C ASN A 266 -12.33 -13.02 3.01
N ALA A 267 -11.92 -11.99 3.74
CA ALA A 267 -10.73 -11.20 3.42
C ALA A 267 -9.44 -12.04 3.54
N LEU A 268 -9.33 -12.87 4.57
CA LEU A 268 -8.20 -13.76 4.78
C LEU A 268 -8.14 -14.85 3.70
N GLN A 269 -9.29 -15.38 3.28
CA GLN A 269 -9.34 -16.33 2.17
C GLN A 269 -8.81 -15.70 0.88
N ILE A 270 -9.21 -14.47 0.54
CA ILE A 270 -8.71 -13.74 -0.64
C ILE A 270 -7.20 -13.46 -0.52
N ALA A 271 -6.73 -13.01 0.66
CA ALA A 271 -5.32 -12.75 0.91
C ALA A 271 -4.45 -14.01 0.80
N LEU A 272 -4.96 -15.14 1.31
CA LEU A 272 -4.31 -16.44 1.18
C LEU A 272 -4.35 -16.93 -0.28
N CYS A 273 -5.44 -16.72 -1.03
CA CYS A 273 -5.49 -17.04 -2.46
C CYS A 273 -4.38 -16.30 -3.20
N HIS A 274 -4.20 -15.02 -2.93
CA HIS A 274 -3.12 -14.23 -3.53
C HIS A 274 -1.73 -14.76 -3.13
N THR A 275 -1.56 -15.20 -1.88
CA THR A 275 -0.30 -15.79 -1.39
C THR A 275 0.00 -17.12 -2.09
N PHE A 276 -0.95 -18.04 -2.13
CA PHE A 276 -0.78 -19.33 -2.80
C PHE A 276 -0.64 -19.20 -4.31
N PHE A 277 -1.30 -18.22 -4.94
CA PHE A 277 -1.11 -17.93 -6.35
C PHE A 277 0.35 -17.58 -6.68
N ASN A 278 0.99 -16.74 -5.86
CA ASN A 278 2.41 -16.39 -6.04
C ASN A 278 3.35 -17.57 -5.70
N ILE A 279 3.03 -18.35 -4.67
CA ILE A 279 3.83 -19.53 -4.27
C ILE A 279 3.74 -20.62 -5.34
N PHE A 280 2.54 -20.99 -5.80
CA PHE A 280 2.36 -22.00 -6.85
C PHE A 280 2.90 -21.51 -8.19
N GLY A 281 2.76 -20.22 -8.49
CA GLY A 281 3.39 -19.62 -9.66
C GLY A 281 4.90 -19.82 -9.69
N MET A 282 5.57 -19.71 -8.54
CA MET A 282 7.02 -19.96 -8.42
C MET A 282 7.41 -21.41 -8.68
N TYR A 283 6.53 -22.38 -8.43
CA TYR A 283 6.81 -23.80 -8.66
C TYR A 283 6.65 -24.23 -10.12
N ILE A 284 5.96 -23.43 -10.93
CA ILE A 284 5.74 -23.63 -12.37
C ILE A 284 6.93 -23.04 -13.14
#